data_AF-A0A7S2WZE0-F1
#
_entry.id   AF-A0A7S2WZE0-F1
#
_cell.length_a   1.000
_cell.length_b   1.000
_cell.length_c   1.000
_cell.angle_alpha   90.00
_cell.angle_beta   90.00
_cell.angle_gamma   90.00
#
_symmetry.space_group_name_H-M   'P 1'
#
loop_
_entity.id
_entity.type
_entity.pdbx_description
1 polymer ?
#
loop_
_entity_poly.entity_id
_entity_poly.type
_entity_poly.pdbx_seq_one_letter_code
_entity_poly.pdbx_strand_id
1 'polypeptide(L)'
;ALEGRGDDAVVCLEEMRVAGILPGPKAYHAAVHAYSKGGDLVGAVNVVRKAFEMMVPAPLESTLVVTRMAVLSEEAGFGEFDNLLGAWKWLGYDTDKIANEAIVTMLRAASGERVDEVLGLFGDRKDGSIQWKVNENGLLVLLQSLCEQRRERRAAELLQFELGKEELGLLGELHFEPLIRASLDRGELGEGVYQLKVCLLIASPYLDFKKGLIGLFHTVLEAGGDLGELDRLRDQHCVVADQKWQELLEGSCPEPEPSLL
;
A
#
# COMPACT_ATOMS: atom_id res chain seq x y z
N ALA A 1 13.64 -13.06 24.85
CA ALA A 1 12.47 -12.38 24.26
C ALA A 1 11.78 -11.61 25.38
N LEU A 2 11.43 -10.32 25.22
CA LEU A 2 10.62 -9.62 26.22
C LEU A 2 9.21 -10.22 26.21
N GLU A 3 8.74 -10.76 27.33
CA GLU A 3 7.54 -11.61 27.49
C GLU A 3 6.24 -10.82 27.73
N GLY A 4 6.02 -9.68 27.09
CA GLY A 4 4.81 -8.88 27.36
C GLY A 4 4.80 -8.20 28.75
N ARG A 5 5.97 -8.07 29.37
CA ARG A 5 6.17 -7.50 30.71
C ARG A 5 6.25 -5.96 30.67
N GLY A 6 5.16 -5.32 30.26
CA GLY A 6 5.08 -3.85 30.11
C GLY A 6 5.34 -3.10 31.41
N ASP A 7 4.73 -3.56 32.51
CA ASP A 7 4.87 -2.91 33.83
C ASP A 7 6.31 -2.93 34.34
N ASP A 8 7.01 -4.05 34.17
CA ASP A 8 8.43 -4.15 34.53
C ASP A 8 9.29 -3.18 33.71
N ALA A 9 8.95 -2.96 32.44
CA ALA A 9 9.66 -2.00 31.61
C ALA A 9 9.50 -0.56 32.15
N VAL A 10 8.33 -0.21 32.67
CA VAL A 10 8.09 1.11 33.31
C VAL A 10 8.84 1.22 34.63
N VAL A 11 8.89 0.14 35.42
CA VAL A 11 9.70 0.10 36.66
C VAL A 11 11.17 0.37 36.32
N CYS A 12 11.73 -0.28 35.30
CA CYS A 12 13.11 -0.02 34.88
C CYS A 12 13.33 1.43 34.43
N LEU A 13 12.39 2.05 33.69
CA LEU A 13 12.48 3.46 33.32
C LEU A 13 12.52 4.38 34.55
N GLU A 14 11.77 4.02 35.58
CA GLU A 14 11.73 4.77 36.84
C GLU A 14 12.99 4.57 37.67
N GLU A 15 13.51 3.35 37.75
CA GLU A 15 14.78 3.02 38.41
C GLU A 15 15.95 3.79 37.78
N MET A 16 16.00 3.87 36.45
CA MET A 16 16.98 4.70 35.74
C MET A 16 16.91 6.16 36.23
N ARG A 17 15.70 6.71 36.31
CA ARG A 17 15.48 8.09 36.76
C ARG A 17 15.92 8.31 38.20
N VAL A 18 15.57 7.40 39.11
CA VAL A 18 15.97 7.44 40.52
C VAL A 18 17.50 7.34 40.66
N ALA A 19 18.15 6.55 39.80
CA ALA A 19 19.60 6.45 39.73
C ALA A 19 20.29 7.67 39.06
N GLY A 20 19.53 8.69 38.64
CA GLY A 20 20.06 9.88 37.96
C GLY A 20 20.42 9.65 36.49
N ILE A 21 19.98 8.53 35.90
CA ILE A 21 20.20 8.17 34.49
C ILE A 21 18.93 8.54 33.70
N LEU A 22 19.04 9.47 32.75
CA LEU A 22 17.91 9.84 31.92
C LEU A 22 17.60 8.72 30.90
N PRO A 23 16.38 8.14 30.91
CA PRO A 23 16.02 7.16 29.90
C PRO A 23 16.00 7.79 28.51
N GLY A 24 16.75 7.20 27.57
CA GLY A 24 16.80 7.66 26.19
C GLY A 24 15.65 7.11 25.33
N PRO A 25 15.54 7.56 24.07
CA PRO A 25 14.48 7.14 23.14
C PRO A 25 14.34 5.61 22.99
N LYS A 26 15.47 4.89 22.97
CA LYS A 26 15.48 3.42 22.88
C LYS A 26 14.86 2.72 24.10
N ALA A 27 15.00 3.30 25.29
CA ALA A 27 14.43 2.74 26.52
C ALA A 27 12.90 2.84 26.49
N TYR A 28 12.37 4.00 26.10
CA TYR A 28 10.93 4.17 25.89
C TYR A 28 10.40 3.27 24.78
N HIS A 29 11.10 3.14 23.66
CA HIS A 29 10.71 2.21 22.59
C HIS A 29 10.65 0.75 23.07
N ALA A 30 11.62 0.31 23.87
CA ALA A 30 11.61 -1.03 24.44
C ALA A 30 10.40 -1.25 25.37
N ALA A 31 10.01 -0.24 26.16
CA ALA A 31 8.82 -0.30 27.00
C ALA A 31 7.52 -0.34 26.18
N VAL A 32 7.39 0.48 25.15
CA VAL A 32 6.26 0.42 24.20
C VAL A 32 6.16 -0.97 23.57
N HIS A 33 7.29 -1.52 23.12
CA HIS A 33 7.32 -2.86 22.52
C HIS A 33 6.98 -3.97 23.54
N ALA A 34 7.33 -3.80 24.82
CA ALA A 34 6.93 -4.72 25.88
C ALA A 34 5.41 -4.72 26.09
N TYR A 35 4.77 -3.55 26.16
CA TYR A 35 3.31 -3.45 26.21
C TYR A 35 2.64 -4.00 24.95
N SER A 36 3.22 -3.74 23.77
CA SER A 36 2.73 -4.28 22.50
C SER A 36 2.65 -5.80 22.47
N LYS A 37 3.67 -6.47 23.02
CA LYS A 37 3.64 -7.93 23.15
C LYS A 37 2.61 -8.46 24.13
N GLY A 38 2.23 -7.65 25.12
CA GLY A 38 1.15 -7.97 26.05
C GLY A 38 -0.25 -7.60 25.54
N GLY A 39 -0.36 -6.92 24.38
CA GLY A 39 -1.62 -6.43 23.85
C GLY A 39 -2.20 -5.21 24.58
N ASP A 40 -1.46 -4.61 25.51
CA ASP A 40 -1.95 -3.49 26.32
C ASP A 40 -1.68 -2.15 25.62
N LEU A 41 -2.67 -1.73 24.83
CA LEU A 41 -2.65 -0.47 24.09
C LEU A 41 -2.57 0.74 25.03
N VAL A 42 -3.30 0.73 26.14
CA VAL A 42 -3.36 1.86 27.08
C VAL A 42 -2.00 2.07 27.73
N GLY A 43 -1.35 0.99 28.18
CA GLY A 43 0.02 1.01 28.67
C GLY A 43 1.00 1.56 27.63
N ALA A 44 0.93 1.08 26.38
CA ALA A 44 1.78 1.55 25.30
C ALA A 44 1.62 3.05 25.01
N VAL A 45 0.38 3.56 24.94
CA VAL A 45 0.06 4.99 24.78
C VAL A 45 0.62 5.82 25.95
N ASN A 46 0.45 5.35 27.18
CA ASN A 46 0.95 6.03 28.37
C ASN A 46 2.48 6.16 28.38
N VAL A 47 3.21 5.14 27.89
CA VAL A 47 4.67 5.21 27.76
C VAL A 47 5.09 6.29 26.75
N VAL A 48 4.42 6.37 25.60
CA VAL A 48 4.70 7.42 24.61
C VAL A 48 4.41 8.81 25.20
N ARG A 49 3.28 8.98 25.89
CA ARG A 49 2.95 10.24 26.58
C ARG A 49 4.00 10.63 27.60
N LYS A 50 4.46 9.69 28.44
CA LYS A 50 5.52 9.94 29.44
C LYS A 50 6.84 10.33 28.78
N ALA A 51 7.19 9.75 27.64
CA ALA A 51 8.37 10.16 26.88
C ALA A 51 8.30 11.64 26.45
N PHE A 52 7.13 12.08 25.98
CA PHE A 52 6.86 13.48 25.61
C PHE A 52 6.93 14.44 26.80
N GLU A 53 6.28 14.10 27.92
CA GLU A 53 6.34 14.90 29.15
C GLU A 53 7.79 15.11 29.62
N MET A 54 8.65 14.12 29.38
CA MET A 54 10.07 14.15 29.72
C MET A 54 10.95 14.79 28.62
N MET A 55 10.36 15.36 27.57
CA MET A 55 11.05 15.97 26.43
C MET A 55 12.04 15.01 25.74
N VAL A 56 11.79 13.71 25.82
CA VAL A 56 12.55 12.69 25.09
C VAL A 56 11.92 12.56 23.72
N PRO A 57 12.70 12.69 22.62
CA PRO A 57 12.16 12.47 21.28
C PRO A 57 11.57 11.07 21.22
N ALA A 58 10.25 10.95 21.19
CA ALA A 58 9.61 9.67 21.10
C ALA A 58 9.93 9.11 19.70
N PRO A 59 10.54 7.91 19.60
CA PRO A 59 10.87 7.33 18.31
C PRO A 59 9.60 7.15 17.49
N LEU A 60 9.64 7.53 16.20
CA LEU A 60 8.54 7.30 15.26
C LEU A 60 8.11 5.82 15.27
N GLU A 61 9.06 4.92 15.46
CA GLU A 61 8.83 3.48 15.58
C GLU A 61 7.87 3.14 16.72
N SER A 62 7.95 3.84 17.86
CA SER A 62 7.03 3.65 18.99
C SER A 62 5.62 4.10 18.64
N THR A 63 5.50 5.23 17.93
CA THR A 63 4.24 5.77 17.43
C THR A 63 3.57 4.79 16.45
N LEU A 64 4.37 4.20 15.55
CA LEU A 64 3.90 3.18 14.61
C LEU A 64 3.46 1.91 15.34
N VAL A 65 4.17 1.48 16.39
CA VAL A 65 3.76 0.31 17.20
C VAL A 65 2.40 0.56 17.86
N VAL A 66 2.23 1.71 18.54
CA VAL A 66 0.94 2.07 19.16
C VAL A 66 -0.18 2.15 18.12
N THR A 67 0.09 2.75 16.96
CA THR A 67 -0.89 2.85 15.87
C THR A 67 -1.31 1.47 15.37
N ARG A 68 -0.35 0.57 15.15
CA ARG A 68 -0.66 -0.80 14.75
C ARG A 68 -1.48 -1.54 15.79
N MET A 69 -1.16 -1.38 17.07
CA MET A 69 -1.92 -2.01 18.15
C MET A 69 -3.37 -1.52 18.18
N ALA A 70 -3.58 -0.20 18.11
CA ALA A 70 -4.92 0.39 18.13
C ALA A 70 -5.75 -0.12 16.97
N VAL A 71 -5.17 -0.08 15.77
CA VAL A 71 -5.86 -0.40 14.53
C VAL A 71 -6.08 -1.91 14.33
N LEU A 72 -5.23 -2.75 14.91
CA LEU A 72 -5.40 -4.21 14.88
C LEU A 72 -6.27 -4.74 16.03
N SER A 73 -6.50 -3.96 17.08
CA SER A 73 -7.35 -4.35 18.21
C SER A 73 -8.78 -4.64 17.76
N GLU A 74 -9.40 -5.68 18.32
CA GLU A 74 -10.83 -5.99 18.12
C GLU A 74 -11.73 -5.06 18.96
N GLU A 75 -11.18 -4.49 20.05
CA GLU A 75 -11.91 -3.62 20.98
C GLU A 75 -11.91 -2.15 20.57
N ALA A 76 -10.87 -1.71 19.86
CA ALA A 76 -10.76 -0.35 19.35
C ALA A 76 -11.21 -0.33 17.88
N GLY A 77 -12.45 0.10 17.66
CA GLY A 77 -12.94 0.33 16.30
C GLY A 77 -12.12 1.40 15.58
N PHE A 78 -12.18 1.42 14.24
CA PHE A 78 -11.45 2.35 13.38
C PHE A 78 -11.74 3.84 13.61
N GLY A 79 -12.82 4.18 14.34
CA GLY A 79 -13.10 5.55 14.78
C GLY A 79 -12.02 6.15 15.69
N GLU A 80 -11.13 5.32 16.26
CA GLU A 80 -9.96 5.81 16.99
C GLU A 80 -8.81 6.25 16.08
N PHE A 81 -8.81 5.87 14.81
CA PHE A 81 -7.70 6.17 13.91
C PHE A 81 -7.52 7.68 13.69
N ASP A 82 -8.61 8.40 13.42
CA ASP A 82 -8.60 9.86 13.26
C ASP A 82 -8.17 10.58 14.55
N ASN A 83 -8.69 10.14 15.70
CA ASN A 83 -8.30 10.67 17.00
C ASN A 83 -6.80 10.45 17.26
N LEU A 84 -6.31 9.28 16.89
CA LEU A 84 -4.92 8.90 17.05
C LEU A 84 -4.00 9.72 16.12
N LEU A 85 -4.37 9.87 14.84
CA LEU A 85 -3.65 10.77 13.93
C LEU A 85 -3.69 12.22 14.44
N GLY A 86 -4.79 12.66 15.02
CA GLY A 86 -4.92 13.98 15.64
C GLY A 86 -3.95 14.16 16.81
N ALA A 87 -3.85 13.16 17.68
CA ALA A 87 -2.88 13.15 18.78
C ALA A 87 -1.44 13.19 18.24
N TRP A 88 -1.12 12.38 17.23
CA TRP A 88 0.22 12.37 16.63
C TRP A 88 0.57 13.69 15.94
N LYS A 89 -0.39 14.30 15.26
CA LYS A 89 -0.23 15.63 14.67
C LYS A 89 0.06 16.69 15.71
N TRP A 90 -0.69 16.67 16.82
CA TRP A 90 -0.48 17.59 17.94
C TRP A 90 0.93 17.43 18.55
N LEU A 91 1.44 16.21 18.57
CA LEU A 91 2.80 15.87 19.01
C LEU A 91 3.88 16.15 17.95
N GLY A 92 3.51 16.68 16.77
CA GLY A 92 4.44 17.09 15.71
C GLY A 92 4.94 15.97 14.81
N TYR A 93 4.28 14.82 14.77
CA TYR A 93 4.62 13.75 13.84
C TYR A 93 4.06 13.95 12.43
N ASP A 94 4.73 13.32 11.48
CA ASP A 94 4.27 13.14 10.11
C ASP A 94 3.10 12.14 10.07
N THR A 95 1.87 12.66 9.99
CA THR A 95 0.65 11.86 9.92
C THR A 95 0.50 11.14 8.59
N ASP A 96 1.06 11.65 7.50
CA ASP A 96 1.03 10.97 6.19
C ASP A 96 1.78 9.65 6.30
N LYS A 97 3.00 9.71 6.84
CA LYS A 97 3.80 8.51 7.09
C LYS A 97 3.10 7.54 8.04
N ILE A 98 2.58 8.02 9.18
CA ILE A 98 1.91 7.12 10.13
C ILE A 98 0.68 6.44 9.50
N ALA A 99 -0.11 7.19 8.73
CA ALA A 99 -1.33 6.67 8.12
C ALA A 99 -1.05 5.62 7.04
N ASN A 100 -0.07 5.86 6.16
CA ASN A 100 0.32 4.88 5.14
C ASN A 100 0.84 3.58 5.76
N GLU A 101 1.70 3.67 6.78
CA GLU A 101 2.20 2.50 7.49
C GLU A 101 1.09 1.72 8.20
N ALA A 102 0.08 2.42 8.74
CA ALA A 102 -1.08 1.80 9.36
C ALA A 102 -1.92 1.02 8.34
N ILE A 103 -2.26 1.64 7.20
CA ILE A 103 -3.04 1.00 6.12
C ILE A 103 -2.32 -0.23 5.57
N VAL A 104 -1.02 -0.12 5.31
CA VAL A 104 -0.22 -1.28 4.87
C VAL A 104 -0.28 -2.41 5.90
N THR A 105 -0.22 -2.07 7.19
CA THR A 105 -0.29 -3.09 8.25
C THR A 105 -1.68 -3.71 8.33
N MET A 106 -2.74 -2.90 8.25
CA MET A 106 -4.12 -3.37 8.24
C MET A 106 -4.38 -4.32 7.08
N LEU A 107 -4.10 -3.90 5.86
CA LEU A 107 -4.40 -4.67 4.65
C LEU A 107 -3.66 -6.01 4.60
N ARG A 108 -2.43 -6.07 5.12
CA ARG A 108 -1.67 -7.32 5.20
C ARG A 108 -2.23 -8.31 6.22
N ALA A 109 -2.93 -7.83 7.23
CA ALA A 109 -3.56 -8.66 8.27
C ALA A 109 -5.06 -8.89 8.02
N ALA A 110 -5.66 -8.12 7.12
CA ALA A 110 -7.10 -8.10 6.90
C ALA A 110 -7.55 -9.11 5.84
N SER A 111 -8.80 -9.56 5.96
CA SER A 111 -9.50 -10.36 4.97
C SER A 111 -10.99 -10.03 5.02
N GLY A 112 -11.66 -9.98 3.87
CA GLY A 112 -13.12 -9.80 3.81
C GLY A 112 -13.55 -8.42 4.35
N GLU A 113 -14.46 -8.42 5.32
CA GLU A 113 -15.07 -7.20 5.90
C GLU A 113 -14.03 -6.19 6.40
N ARG A 114 -12.91 -6.68 6.96
CA ARG A 114 -11.85 -5.81 7.46
C ARG A 114 -11.15 -5.01 6.37
N VAL A 115 -11.21 -5.44 5.11
CA VAL A 115 -10.67 -4.66 3.98
C VAL A 115 -11.62 -3.52 3.61
N ASP A 116 -12.93 -3.72 3.72
CA ASP A 116 -13.90 -2.65 3.47
C ASP A 116 -13.80 -1.52 4.49
N GLU A 117 -13.52 -1.86 5.76
CA GLU A 117 -13.26 -0.87 6.80
C GLU A 117 -12.02 -0.02 6.49
N VAL A 118 -10.94 -0.66 6.02
CA VAL A 118 -9.72 0.04 5.61
C VAL A 118 -9.96 0.92 4.38
N LEU A 119 -10.79 0.46 3.43
CA LEU A 119 -11.21 1.27 2.29
C LEU A 119 -12.05 2.47 2.72
N GLY A 120 -12.89 2.32 3.76
CA GLY A 120 -13.61 3.44 4.38
C GLY A 120 -12.66 4.50 4.90
N LEU A 121 -11.68 4.08 5.73
CA LEU A 121 -10.62 4.98 6.22
C LEU A 121 -9.83 5.63 5.08
N PHE A 122 -9.53 4.88 4.03
CA PHE A 122 -8.86 5.39 2.85
C PHE A 122 -9.70 6.45 2.13
N GLY A 123 -10.99 6.21 1.95
CA GLY A 123 -11.93 7.15 1.32
C GLY A 123 -12.05 8.44 2.12
N ASP A 124 -12.20 8.33 3.44
CA ASP A 124 -12.36 9.46 4.35
C ASP A 124 -11.09 10.30 4.50
N ARG A 125 -9.93 9.86 4.01
CA ARG A 125 -8.63 10.57 4.15
C ARG A 125 -8.63 12.03 3.71
N LYS A 126 -9.52 12.41 2.78
CA LYS A 126 -9.63 13.76 2.23
C LYS A 126 -10.64 14.62 3.00
N ASP A 127 -11.64 13.99 3.58
CA ASP A 127 -12.79 14.66 4.20
C ASP A 127 -12.81 14.53 5.74
N GLY A 128 -11.90 13.72 6.28
CA GLY A 128 -11.74 13.46 7.71
C GLY A 128 -11.17 14.64 8.49
N SER A 129 -11.21 14.50 9.81
CA SER A 129 -10.73 15.53 10.74
C SER A 129 -9.25 15.82 10.56
N ILE A 130 -8.48 14.77 10.23
CA ILE A 130 -7.08 14.84 9.87
C ILE A 130 -6.92 14.35 8.44
N GLN A 131 -6.68 15.30 7.52
CA GLN A 131 -6.31 14.98 6.16
C GLN A 131 -4.89 14.43 6.09
N TRP A 132 -4.70 13.38 5.30
CA TRP A 132 -3.39 12.79 5.05
C TRP A 132 -3.23 12.33 3.60
N LYS A 133 -1.99 12.33 3.11
CA LYS A 133 -1.64 11.96 1.73
C LYS A 133 -1.20 10.51 1.65
N VAL A 134 -1.73 9.78 0.66
CA VAL A 134 -1.26 8.44 0.34
C VAL A 134 0.09 8.48 -0.38
N ASN A 135 0.94 7.50 -0.12
CA ASN A 135 2.19 7.27 -0.84
C ASN A 135 2.11 6.06 -1.78
N GLU A 136 3.11 5.92 -2.65
CA GLU A 136 3.23 4.84 -3.64
C GLU A 136 3.04 3.44 -3.02
N ASN A 137 3.73 3.16 -1.90
CA ASN A 137 3.67 1.87 -1.24
C ASN A 137 2.28 1.57 -0.64
N GLY A 138 1.61 2.58 -0.06
CA GLY A 138 0.25 2.45 0.44
C GLY A 138 -0.73 2.08 -0.67
N LEU A 139 -0.64 2.75 -1.82
CA LEU A 139 -1.46 2.44 -2.98
C LEU A 139 -1.18 1.03 -3.54
N LEU A 140 0.09 0.64 -3.67
CA LEU A 140 0.46 -0.68 -4.19
C LEU A 140 -0.13 -1.80 -3.33
N VAL A 141 0.03 -1.72 -2.00
CA VAL A 141 -0.49 -2.74 -1.08
C VAL A 141 -2.02 -2.78 -1.09
N LEU A 142 -2.67 -1.63 -1.24
CA LEU A 142 -4.12 -1.55 -1.40
C LEU A 142 -4.58 -2.27 -2.67
N LEU A 143 -3.97 -1.99 -3.81
CA LEU A 143 -4.29 -2.66 -5.08
C LEU A 143 -4.05 -4.17 -4.99
N GLN A 144 -2.90 -4.59 -4.45
CA GLN A 144 -2.57 -6.01 -4.25
C GLN A 144 -3.62 -6.70 -3.37
N SER A 145 -3.96 -6.12 -2.22
CA SER A 145 -4.95 -6.68 -1.29
C SER A 145 -6.32 -6.85 -1.94
N LEU A 146 -6.76 -5.90 -2.77
CA LEU A 146 -8.02 -6.03 -3.51
C LEU A 146 -7.96 -7.14 -4.56
N CYS A 147 -6.86 -7.25 -5.30
CA CYS A 147 -6.67 -8.27 -6.32
C CYS A 147 -6.58 -9.68 -5.72
N GLU A 148 -5.90 -9.85 -4.59
CA GLU A 148 -5.84 -11.11 -3.83
C GLU A 148 -7.24 -11.58 -3.38
N GLN A 149 -8.14 -10.64 -3.15
CA GLN A 149 -9.53 -10.91 -2.77
C GLN A 149 -10.49 -11.01 -3.96
N ARG A 150 -10.00 -11.03 -5.21
CA ARG A 150 -10.80 -11.03 -6.44
C ARG A 150 -11.76 -9.83 -6.55
N ARG A 151 -11.27 -8.65 -6.14
CA ARG A 151 -12.01 -7.38 -6.16
C ARG A 151 -11.41 -6.40 -7.17
N GLU A 152 -10.98 -6.89 -8.33
CA GLU A 152 -10.33 -6.12 -9.39
C GLU A 152 -11.20 -4.95 -9.87
N ARG A 153 -12.52 -5.15 -9.95
CA ARG A 153 -13.48 -4.08 -10.26
C ARG A 153 -13.43 -2.93 -9.25
N ARG A 154 -13.35 -3.23 -7.96
CA ARG A 154 -13.24 -2.20 -6.92
C ARG A 154 -11.91 -1.48 -6.98
N ALA A 155 -10.83 -2.20 -7.27
CA ALA A 155 -9.51 -1.61 -7.49
C ALA A 155 -9.51 -0.65 -8.70
N ALA A 156 -10.17 -1.02 -9.80
CA ALA A 156 -10.37 -0.14 -10.95
C ALA A 156 -11.21 1.10 -10.61
N GLU A 157 -12.30 0.96 -9.85
CA GLU A 157 -13.11 2.08 -9.39
C GLU A 157 -12.31 3.06 -8.52
N LEU A 158 -11.48 2.55 -7.60
CA LEU A 158 -10.60 3.37 -6.78
C LEU A 158 -9.63 4.18 -7.63
N LEU A 159 -8.96 3.53 -8.58
CA LEU A 159 -8.03 4.18 -9.50
C LEU A 159 -8.70 5.24 -10.37
N GLN A 160 -9.93 4.98 -10.82
CA GLN A 160 -10.64 5.86 -11.74
C GLN A 160 -11.31 7.05 -11.05
N PHE A 161 -11.88 6.84 -9.85
CA PHE A 161 -12.79 7.80 -9.23
C PHE A 161 -12.30 8.37 -7.90
N GLU A 162 -11.44 7.67 -7.17
CA GLU A 162 -11.04 8.07 -5.80
C GLU A 162 -9.62 8.66 -5.73
N LEU A 163 -8.79 8.38 -6.73
CA LEU A 163 -7.46 8.95 -6.87
C LEU A 163 -7.47 10.22 -7.74
N GLY A 164 -6.85 11.28 -7.24
CA GLY A 164 -6.58 12.49 -8.02
C GLY A 164 -5.38 12.34 -8.94
N LYS A 165 -5.16 13.32 -9.83
CA LYS A 165 -4.02 13.34 -10.77
C LYS A 165 -2.65 13.17 -10.08
N GLU A 166 -2.45 13.81 -8.93
CA GLU A 166 -1.19 13.71 -8.18
C GLU A 166 -0.98 12.30 -7.62
N GLU A 167 -2.03 11.69 -7.06
CA GLU A 167 -1.98 10.33 -6.50
C GLU A 167 -1.81 9.28 -7.59
N LEU A 168 -2.48 9.45 -8.73
CA LEU A 168 -2.26 8.62 -9.91
C LEU A 168 -0.83 8.75 -10.41
N GLY A 169 -0.24 9.94 -10.36
CA GLY A 169 1.16 10.17 -10.71
C GLY A 169 2.18 9.48 -9.79
N LEU A 170 1.76 9.00 -8.61
CA LEU A 170 2.61 8.16 -7.74
C LEU A 170 2.69 6.73 -8.24
N LEU A 171 1.69 6.28 -9.00
CA LEU A 171 1.70 4.94 -9.57
C LEU A 171 2.68 4.92 -10.75
N GLY A 172 3.47 3.87 -10.84
CA GLY A 172 4.23 3.51 -12.03
C GLY A 172 3.52 2.44 -12.86
N GLU A 173 4.12 2.06 -13.98
CA GLU A 173 3.64 0.97 -14.86
C GLU A 173 3.38 -0.34 -14.08
N LEU A 174 4.29 -0.70 -13.17
CA LEU A 174 4.25 -1.95 -12.39
C LEU A 174 3.13 -1.96 -11.35
N HIS A 175 2.51 -0.82 -11.05
CA HIS A 175 1.43 -0.74 -10.07
C HIS A 175 0.09 -1.22 -10.63
N PHE A 176 -0.05 -1.25 -11.96
CA PHE A 176 -1.22 -1.83 -12.63
C PHE A 176 -1.08 -3.33 -12.86
N GLU A 177 0.14 -3.86 -12.81
CA GLU A 177 0.43 -5.28 -13.03
C GLU A 177 -0.38 -6.21 -12.10
N PRO A 178 -0.61 -5.91 -10.80
CA PRO A 178 -1.42 -6.76 -9.92
C PRO A 178 -2.85 -7.01 -10.44
N LEU A 179 -3.49 -6.02 -11.07
CA LEU A 179 -4.85 -6.15 -11.62
C LEU A 179 -4.91 -7.20 -12.72
N ILE A 180 -3.87 -7.22 -13.56
CA ILE A 180 -3.78 -8.13 -14.69
C ILE A 180 -3.32 -9.50 -14.20
N ARG A 181 -2.20 -9.55 -13.47
CA ARG A 181 -1.56 -10.78 -13.02
C ARG A 181 -2.47 -11.59 -12.12
N ALA A 182 -3.27 -10.97 -11.25
CA ALA A 182 -4.20 -11.70 -10.40
C ALA A 182 -5.18 -12.58 -11.20
N SER A 183 -5.66 -12.10 -12.35
CA SER A 183 -6.54 -12.86 -13.25
C SER A 183 -5.77 -13.91 -14.05
N LEU A 184 -4.58 -13.56 -14.55
CA LEU A 184 -3.74 -14.46 -15.33
C LEU A 184 -3.21 -15.65 -14.51
N ASP A 185 -2.84 -15.43 -13.25
CA ASP A 185 -2.39 -16.48 -12.32
C ASP A 185 -3.48 -17.53 -12.05
N ARG A 186 -4.75 -17.17 -12.30
CA ARG A 186 -5.90 -18.07 -12.22
C ARG A 186 -6.24 -18.76 -13.54
N GLY A 187 -5.49 -18.48 -14.60
CA GLY A 187 -5.75 -18.96 -15.96
C GLY A 187 -6.91 -18.23 -16.67
N GLU A 188 -7.39 -17.11 -16.12
CA GLU A 188 -8.53 -16.35 -16.63
C GLU A 188 -8.03 -15.32 -17.67
N LEU A 189 -7.49 -15.78 -18.81
CA LEU A 189 -6.86 -14.91 -19.82
C LEU A 189 -7.79 -13.79 -20.32
N GLY A 190 -9.07 -14.11 -20.56
CA GLY A 190 -10.05 -13.12 -20.99
C GLY A 190 -10.25 -11.98 -19.98
N GLU A 191 -10.21 -12.30 -18.69
CA GLU A 191 -10.29 -11.31 -17.62
C GLU A 191 -8.98 -10.51 -17.53
N GLY A 192 -7.81 -11.15 -17.68
CA GLY A 192 -6.53 -10.45 -17.76
C GLY A 192 -6.48 -9.43 -18.90
N VAL A 193 -6.99 -9.79 -20.09
CA VAL A 193 -7.12 -8.85 -21.23
C VAL A 193 -8.13 -7.74 -20.93
N TYR A 194 -9.22 -8.03 -20.23
CA TYR A 194 -10.17 -7.01 -19.80
C TYR A 194 -9.53 -6.02 -18.83
N GLN A 195 -8.80 -6.50 -17.82
CA GLN A 195 -8.10 -5.66 -16.86
C GLN A 195 -7.00 -4.82 -17.52
N LEU A 196 -6.29 -5.34 -18.53
CA LEU A 196 -5.39 -4.55 -19.36
C LEU A 196 -6.12 -3.37 -20.01
N LYS A 197 -7.28 -3.60 -20.62
CA LYS A 197 -8.08 -2.52 -21.24
C LYS A 197 -8.51 -1.48 -20.21
N VAL A 198 -8.91 -1.90 -19.02
CA VAL A 198 -9.26 -0.99 -17.91
C VAL A 198 -8.05 -0.13 -17.52
N CYS A 199 -6.87 -0.74 -17.33
CA CYS A 199 -5.64 -0.03 -17.02
C CYS A 199 -5.28 0.99 -18.11
N LEU A 200 -5.44 0.63 -19.38
CA LEU A 200 -5.20 1.54 -20.51
C LEU A 200 -6.16 2.72 -20.51
N LEU A 201 -7.44 2.52 -20.16
CA LEU A 201 -8.41 3.60 -20.05
C LEU A 201 -8.08 4.57 -18.91
N ILE A 202 -7.66 4.04 -17.76
CA ILE A 202 -7.27 4.84 -16.59
C ILE A 202 -5.98 5.63 -16.88
N ALA A 203 -4.99 5.00 -17.52
CA ALA A 203 -3.70 5.62 -17.80
C ALA A 203 -3.71 6.52 -19.05
N SER A 204 -4.63 6.33 -19.99
CA SER A 204 -4.67 7.07 -21.28
C SER A 204 -4.63 8.60 -21.16
N PRO A 205 -5.33 9.24 -20.19
CA PRO A 205 -5.23 10.69 -19.99
C PRO A 205 -3.84 11.18 -19.57
N TYR A 206 -2.98 10.30 -19.08
CA TYR A 206 -1.66 10.60 -18.53
C TYR A 206 -0.58 10.13 -19.51
N LEU A 207 -0.24 10.98 -20.48
CA LEU A 207 0.68 10.65 -21.58
C LEU A 207 2.04 10.10 -21.12
N ASP A 208 2.54 10.53 -19.96
CA ASP A 208 3.82 10.06 -19.41
C ASP A 208 3.79 8.57 -19.04
N PHE A 209 2.62 8.01 -18.72
CA PHE A 209 2.46 6.59 -18.40
C PHE A 209 2.65 5.70 -19.63
N LYS A 210 2.32 6.19 -20.84
CA LYS A 210 2.27 5.35 -22.05
C LYS A 210 3.61 4.75 -22.46
N LYS A 211 4.73 5.36 -22.06
CA LYS A 211 6.08 4.82 -22.34
C LYS A 211 6.40 3.56 -21.54
N GLY A 212 5.67 3.32 -20.45
CA GLY A 212 5.90 2.20 -19.55
C GLY A 212 4.90 1.05 -19.63
N LEU A 213 3.72 1.30 -20.22
CA LEU A 213 2.63 0.32 -20.24
C LEU A 213 2.92 -0.92 -21.09
N ILE A 214 3.97 -0.91 -21.93
CA ILE A 214 4.34 -2.08 -22.75
C ILE A 214 4.64 -3.32 -21.88
N GLY A 215 5.13 -3.13 -20.66
CA GLY A 215 5.33 -4.22 -19.70
C GLY A 215 4.04 -5.00 -19.43
N LEU A 216 2.89 -4.30 -19.33
CA LEU A 216 1.58 -4.93 -19.12
C LEU A 216 1.14 -5.80 -20.30
N PHE A 217 1.51 -5.42 -21.53
CA PHE A 217 1.24 -6.22 -22.72
C PHE A 217 2.09 -7.49 -22.73
N HIS A 218 3.38 -7.39 -22.35
CA HIS A 218 4.24 -8.56 -22.17
C HIS A 218 3.65 -9.52 -21.14
N THR A 219 3.14 -9.03 -20.00
CA THR A 219 2.50 -9.88 -18.98
C THR A 219 1.34 -10.69 -19.56
N VAL A 220 0.46 -10.08 -20.36
CA VAL A 220 -0.68 -10.79 -20.99
C VAL A 220 -0.22 -11.74 -22.09
N LEU A 221 0.76 -11.34 -22.90
CA LEU A 221 1.33 -12.17 -23.97
C LEU A 221 1.99 -13.43 -23.39
N GLU A 222 2.77 -13.30 -22.31
CA GLU A 222 3.43 -14.41 -21.61
C GLU A 222 2.41 -15.40 -21.03
N ALA A 223 1.20 -14.95 -20.70
CA ALA A 223 0.09 -15.80 -20.27
C ALA A 223 -0.72 -16.43 -21.43
N GLY A 224 -0.27 -16.27 -22.68
CA GLY A 224 -0.91 -16.87 -23.86
C GLY A 224 -1.88 -15.95 -24.60
N GLY A 225 -1.81 -14.64 -24.38
CA GLY A 225 -2.55 -13.66 -25.17
C GLY A 225 -2.19 -13.69 -26.66
N ASP A 226 -3.13 -13.34 -27.52
CA ASP A 226 -2.89 -13.25 -28.97
C ASP A 226 -2.07 -12.00 -29.32
N LEU A 227 -0.89 -12.18 -29.91
CA LEU A 227 0.02 -11.09 -30.26
C LEU A 227 -0.65 -10.06 -31.18
N GLY A 228 -1.42 -10.50 -32.18
CA GLY A 228 -2.06 -9.61 -33.15
C GLY A 228 -3.22 -8.79 -32.58
N GLU A 229 -3.98 -9.33 -31.64
CA GLU A 229 -4.98 -8.58 -30.86
C GLU A 229 -4.33 -7.59 -29.91
N LEU A 230 -3.28 -8.01 -29.21
CA LEU A 230 -2.54 -7.14 -28.29
C LEU A 230 -1.83 -6.00 -29.03
N ASP A 231 -1.28 -6.26 -30.22
CA ASP A 231 -0.65 -5.24 -31.05
C ASP A 231 -1.65 -4.17 -31.52
N ARG A 232 -2.83 -4.61 -31.99
CA ARG A 232 -3.93 -3.70 -32.33
C ARG A 232 -4.37 -2.86 -31.14
N LEU A 233 -4.47 -3.45 -29.95
CA LEU A 233 -4.84 -2.73 -28.73
C LEU A 233 -3.76 -1.73 -28.31
N ARG A 234 -2.47 -2.11 -28.41
CA ARG A 234 -1.32 -1.24 -28.16
C ARG A 234 -1.40 0.01 -29.02
N ASP A 235 -1.62 -0.17 -30.33
CA ASP A 235 -1.70 0.90 -31.30
C ASP A 235 -2.89 1.84 -31.04
N GLN A 236 -4.06 1.29 -30.71
CA GLN A 236 -5.24 2.07 -30.36
C GLN A 236 -5.01 3.02 -29.17
N HIS A 237 -4.17 2.62 -28.22
CA HIS A 237 -3.85 3.41 -27.04
C HIS A 237 -2.53 4.19 -27.15
N CYS A 238 -1.85 4.11 -28.30
CA CYS A 238 -0.54 4.71 -28.56
C CYS A 238 0.52 4.32 -27.52
N VAL A 239 0.53 3.05 -27.10
CA VAL A 239 1.56 2.51 -26.20
C VAL A 239 2.83 2.25 -27.02
N VAL A 240 3.97 2.76 -26.54
CA VAL A 240 5.22 2.66 -27.29
C VAL A 240 5.78 1.24 -27.16
N ALA A 241 5.99 0.58 -28.30
CA ALA A 241 6.62 -0.74 -28.34
C ALA A 241 8.11 -0.65 -27.96
N ASP A 242 8.58 -1.64 -27.22
CA ASP A 242 10.00 -1.86 -26.99
C ASP A 242 10.62 -2.73 -28.11
N GLN A 243 11.95 -2.88 -28.06
CA GLN A 243 12.65 -3.69 -29.04
C GLN A 243 12.19 -5.16 -29.03
N LYS A 244 11.97 -5.74 -27.84
CA LYS A 244 11.51 -7.12 -27.67
C LYS A 244 10.17 -7.34 -28.38
N TRP A 245 9.25 -6.38 -28.27
CA TRP A 245 7.95 -6.46 -28.93
C TRP A 245 8.06 -6.39 -30.46
N GLN A 246 8.94 -5.55 -30.99
CA GLN A 246 9.16 -5.45 -32.44
C GLN A 246 9.72 -6.76 -33.02
N GLU A 247 10.69 -7.37 -32.34
CA GLU A 247 11.28 -8.66 -32.73
C GLU A 247 10.22 -9.78 -32.78
N LEU A 248 9.26 -9.77 -31.84
CA LEU A 248 8.15 -10.73 -31.82
C LEU A 248 7.23 -10.58 -33.03
N LEU A 249 6.95 -9.34 -33.46
CA LEU A 249 6.13 -9.08 -34.65
C LEU A 249 6.83 -9.54 -35.93
N GLU A 250 8.11 -9.20 -36.06
CA GLU A 250 8.93 -9.59 -37.23
C GLU A 250 9.03 -11.12 -37.36
N GLY A 251 9.22 -11.83 -36.24
CA GLY A 251 9.25 -13.30 -36.22
C GLY A 251 7.89 -13.98 -36.43
N SER A 252 6.78 -13.25 -36.29
CA SER A 252 5.42 -13.77 -36.52
C SER A 252 4.96 -13.64 -37.97
N CYS A 253 5.64 -12.83 -38.79
CA CYS A 253 5.38 -12.74 -40.22
C CYS A 253 5.90 -14.01 -40.92
N PRO A 254 5.05 -14.77 -41.64
CA PRO A 254 5.54 -15.87 -42.45
C PRO A 254 6.55 -15.32 -43.49
N GLU A 255 7.70 -15.98 -43.63
CA GLU A 255 8.63 -15.67 -44.71
C GLU A 255 7.86 -15.69 -46.04
N PRO A 256 8.01 -14.68 -46.91
CA PRO A 256 7.38 -14.72 -48.22
C PRO A 256 7.87 -15.97 -48.93
N GLU A 257 6.94 -16.85 -49.36
CA GLU A 257 7.28 -18.04 -50.13
C GLU A 257 8.25 -17.64 -51.25
N PRO A 258 9.41 -18.32 -51.38
CA PRO A 258 10.37 -17.94 -52.40
C PRO A 258 9.69 -18.06 -53.75
N SER A 259 9.50 -16.91 -54.40
CA SER A 259 8.98 -16.82 -55.76
C SER A 259 9.83 -17.74 -56.64
N LEU A 260 9.24 -18.86 -57.05
CA LEU A 260 9.85 -19.77 -58.02
C LEU A 260 9.98 -19.01 -59.34
N LEU A 261 11.18 -18.47 -59.60
CA LEU A 261 11.65 -17.99 -60.89
C LEU A 261 12.69 -18.98 -61.44
#